data_AF-A0A4R7W5M5-F1
#
_entry.id   AF-A0A4R7W5M5-F1
#
_cell.length_a   1.000
_cell.length_b   1.000
_cell.length_c   1.000
_cell.angle_alpha   90.00
_cell.angle_beta   90.00
_cell.angle_gamma   90.00
#
_symmetry.space_group_name_H-M   'P 1'
#
loop_
_entity.id
_entity.type
_entity.pdbx_description
1 polymer ?
#
loop_
_entity_poly.entity_id
_entity_poly.type
_entity_poly.pdbx_seq_one_letter_code
_entity_poly.pdbx_strand_id
1 'polypeptide(L)'
;MSSSDTRVVVSIQASGFEDKPWEGHLATGVLVRSDQVLVQSLSPEAIQEAEGIEVLVVPLPLGKGGRVERLAVERVQRAFTRPSKGTGEFAVIDLANASRHRPAVGPVVDVELDAALNQHDGDLWAALETVGAVEPGLRDALTQTVLREMPEVERTQRKPRVHAAPPANVDHVVCPPLDICKTTRGT
;
A
#
# COMPACT_ATOMS: atom_id res chain seq x y z
N MET A 1 -12.61 12.62 -21.27
CA MET A 1 -12.36 13.38 -20.02
C MET A 1 -11.33 12.59 -19.24
N SER A 2 -10.17 13.21 -18.98
CA SER A 2 -8.90 12.56 -18.62
C SER A 2 -9.01 11.53 -17.51
N SER A 3 -8.47 10.34 -17.77
CA SER A 3 -7.98 9.45 -16.72
C SER A 3 -7.09 10.27 -15.80
N SER A 4 -7.49 10.47 -14.55
CA SER A 4 -6.60 10.98 -13.53
C SER A 4 -5.57 9.88 -13.28
N ASP A 5 -4.36 10.01 -13.83
CA ASP A 5 -3.23 9.09 -13.65
C ASP A 5 -2.85 9.01 -12.18
N THR A 6 -3.60 8.19 -11.47
CA THR A 6 -3.39 7.90 -10.06
C THR A 6 -2.31 6.83 -10.01
N ARG A 7 -1.18 7.19 -9.42
CA ARG A 7 -0.03 6.30 -9.27
C ARG A 7 0.06 5.88 -7.83
N VAL A 8 0.34 4.62 -7.56
CA VAL A 8 0.46 4.09 -6.21
C VAL A 8 1.94 3.89 -5.91
N VAL A 9 2.44 4.57 -4.88
CA VAL A 9 3.79 4.37 -4.35
C VAL A 9 3.70 3.72 -2.98
N VAL A 10 4.70 2.93 -2.60
CA VAL A 10 4.72 2.23 -1.32
C VAL A 10 5.91 2.68 -0.50
N SER A 11 5.65 3.06 0.74
CA SER A 11 6.67 3.37 1.74
C SER A 11 6.70 2.27 2.78
N ILE A 12 7.87 1.67 3.00
CA ILE A 12 8.12 0.80 4.15
C ILE A 12 8.52 1.68 5.33
N GLN A 13 7.85 1.47 6.46
CA GLN A 13 7.95 2.33 7.63
C GLN A 13 8.35 1.54 8.86
N ALA A 14 9.19 2.12 9.72
CA ALA A 14 9.29 1.70 11.11
C ALA A 14 8.00 2.07 11.85
N SER A 15 7.51 1.17 12.71
CA SER A 15 6.37 1.42 13.60
C SER A 15 6.66 2.57 14.59
N GLY A 16 5.62 3.28 15.04
CA GLY A 16 5.75 4.39 16.01
C GLY A 16 6.10 5.76 15.41
N PHE A 17 6.13 5.86 14.07
CA PHE A 17 6.36 7.10 13.33
C PHE A 17 5.11 7.61 12.60
N GLU A 18 3.91 7.32 13.13
CA GLU A 18 2.64 7.65 12.49
C GLU A 18 2.47 9.16 12.28
N ASP A 19 2.91 9.97 13.25
CA ASP A 19 2.87 11.43 13.17
C ASP A 19 4.05 12.04 12.38
N LYS A 20 5.11 11.25 12.13
CA LYS A 20 6.34 11.67 11.48
C LYS A 20 6.88 10.64 10.47
N PRO A 21 6.11 10.28 9.43
CA PRO A 21 6.47 9.19 8.53
C PRO A 21 7.74 9.45 7.68
N TRP A 22 8.24 10.69 7.62
CA TRP A 22 9.54 10.98 7.01
C TRP A 22 10.73 10.52 7.87
N GLU A 23 10.55 10.39 9.19
CA GLU A 23 11.57 9.88 10.11
C GLU A 23 11.55 8.34 10.15
N GLY A 24 10.38 7.73 9.92
CA GLY A 24 10.19 6.28 9.90
C GLY A 24 10.41 5.61 8.55
N HIS A 25 10.72 6.34 7.48
CA HIS A 25 10.88 5.73 6.15
C HIS A 25 12.15 4.89 6.05
N LEU A 26 11.98 3.59 5.79
CA LEU A 26 13.06 2.62 5.66
C LEU A 26 13.43 2.37 4.20
N ALA A 27 12.43 2.22 3.32
CA ALA A 27 12.63 1.93 1.91
C ALA A 27 11.39 2.23 1.08
N THR A 28 11.57 2.43 -0.23
CA THR A 28 10.48 2.45 -1.21
C THR A 28 10.24 1.04 -1.73
N GLY A 29 8.98 0.61 -1.71
CA GLY A 29 8.53 -0.66 -2.27
C GLY A 29 7.61 -0.47 -3.47
N VAL A 30 7.21 -1.60 -4.07
CA VAL A 30 6.21 -1.66 -5.13
C VAL A 30 5.11 -2.65 -4.78
N LEU A 31 3.86 -2.23 -4.89
CA LEU A 31 2.69 -3.09 -4.68
C LEU A 31 2.49 -3.99 -5.90
N VAL A 32 2.89 -5.26 -5.81
CA VAL A 32 2.82 -6.23 -6.92
C VAL A 32 1.53 -7.03 -6.93
N ARG A 33 0.89 -7.18 -5.77
CA ARG A 33 -0.46 -7.72 -5.59
C ARG A 33 -1.17 -6.88 -4.54
N SER A 34 -2.48 -7.03 -4.39
CA SER A 34 -3.22 -6.31 -3.35
C SER A 34 -2.67 -6.57 -1.95
N ASP A 35 -2.08 -7.73 -1.71
CA ASP A 35 -1.58 -8.20 -0.42
C ASP A 35 -0.05 -8.37 -0.38
N GLN A 36 0.68 -7.92 -1.41
CA GLN A 36 2.12 -8.20 -1.52
C GLN A 36 2.92 -7.02 -2.08
N VAL A 37 4.06 -6.76 -1.43
CA VAL A 37 5.00 -5.70 -1.79
C VAL A 37 6.39 -6.28 -2.02
N LEU A 38 7.09 -5.81 -3.07
CA LEU A 38 8.51 -6.08 -3.28
C LEU A 38 9.36 -4.88 -2.87
N VAL A 39 10.53 -5.14 -2.28
CA VAL A 39 11.46 -4.11 -1.77
C VAL A 39 12.90 -4.55 -2.02
N GLN A 40 13.71 -3.75 -2.71
CA GLN A 40 15.07 -4.15 -3.09
C GLN A 40 16.13 -3.95 -1.99
N SER A 41 15.88 -3.11 -0.99
CA SER A 41 16.93 -2.70 -0.04
C SER A 41 16.37 -2.54 1.36
N LEU A 42 15.93 -3.65 1.95
CA LEU A 42 15.52 -3.69 3.35
C LEU A 42 16.69 -4.18 4.21
N SER A 43 16.95 -3.50 5.32
CA SER A 43 18.08 -3.88 6.19
C SER A 43 17.86 -5.28 6.80
N PRO A 44 18.93 -6.02 7.13
CA PRO A 44 18.80 -7.33 7.73
C PRO A 44 17.98 -7.38 9.02
N GLU A 45 18.05 -6.31 9.81
CA GLU A 45 17.31 -6.10 11.05
C GLU A 45 15.82 -5.93 10.77
N ALA A 46 15.48 -5.05 9.82
CA ALA A 46 14.11 -4.83 9.37
C ALA A 46 13.46 -6.13 8.84
N ILE A 47 14.23 -6.99 8.17
CA ILE A 47 13.72 -8.29 7.68
C ILE A 47 13.39 -9.25 8.83
N GLN A 48 14.10 -9.18 9.96
CA GLN A 48 13.89 -10.07 11.11
C GLN A 48 12.71 -9.64 11.98
N GLU A 49 12.38 -8.35 11.98
CA GLU A 49 11.38 -7.74 12.87
C GLU A 49 10.11 -7.34 12.10
N ALA A 50 9.33 -8.33 11.64
CA ALA A 50 8.04 -8.06 10.98
C ALA A 50 7.09 -7.20 11.84
N GLU A 51 7.11 -7.38 13.17
CA GLU A 51 6.29 -6.61 14.13
C GLU A 51 6.71 -5.14 14.26
N GLY A 52 7.93 -4.79 13.83
CA GLY A 52 8.47 -3.42 13.88
C GLY A 52 8.22 -2.60 12.61
N ILE A 53 7.49 -3.15 11.64
CA ILE A 53 7.33 -2.56 10.31
C ILE A 53 5.87 -2.41 9.92
N GLU A 54 5.57 -1.28 9.29
CA GLU A 54 4.31 -1.01 8.63
C GLU A 54 4.53 -0.68 7.15
N VAL A 55 3.48 -0.88 6.36
CA VAL A 55 3.46 -0.52 4.94
C VAL A 55 2.47 0.60 4.73
N LEU A 56 2.94 1.69 4.13
CA LEU A 56 2.10 2.78 3.66
C LEU A 56 1.91 2.70 2.15
N VAL A 57 0.68 2.49 1.73
CA VAL A 57 0.26 2.56 0.33
C VAL A 57 -0.28 3.96 0.06
N VAL A 58 0.44 4.70 -0.78
CA VAL A 58 0.23 6.13 -0.98
C VAL A 58 -0.20 6.39 -2.42
N PRO A 59 -1.48 6.72 -2.66
CA PRO A 59 -1.91 7.14 -3.98
C PRO A 59 -1.52 8.61 -4.23
N LEU A 60 -0.89 8.85 -5.36
CA LEU A 60 -0.50 10.17 -5.83
C LEU A 60 -1.41 10.63 -6.98
N PRO A 61 -1.73 11.93 -7.07
CA PRO A 61 -1.38 12.98 -6.12
C PRO A 61 -2.15 12.87 -4.79
N LEU A 62 -1.50 13.24 -3.67
CA LEU A 62 -2.08 13.14 -2.33
C LEU A 62 -3.45 13.81 -2.23
N GLY A 63 -4.36 13.18 -1.48
CA GLY A 63 -5.72 13.66 -1.24
C GLY A 63 -6.69 13.56 -2.44
N LYS A 64 -6.17 13.38 -3.67
CA LYS A 64 -6.99 13.22 -4.89
C LYS A 64 -6.93 11.80 -5.45
N GLY A 65 -5.79 11.12 -5.34
CA GLY A 65 -5.60 9.74 -5.82
C GLY A 65 -6.30 8.67 -4.98
N GLY A 66 -6.88 9.04 -3.85
CA GLY A 66 -7.59 8.11 -2.96
C GLY A 66 -7.08 8.18 -1.53
N ARG A 67 -7.39 7.13 -0.75
CA ARG A 67 -7.04 7.03 0.66
C ARG A 67 -5.59 6.56 0.82
N VAL A 68 -4.84 7.17 1.73
CA VAL A 68 -3.58 6.59 2.19
C VAL A 68 -3.90 5.41 3.09
N GLU A 69 -3.26 4.27 2.86
CA GLU A 69 -3.50 3.06 3.65
C GLU A 69 -2.26 2.69 4.43
N ARG A 70 -2.42 2.54 5.76
CA ARG A 70 -1.42 1.98 6.65
C ARG A 70 -1.81 0.53 6.95
N LEU A 71 -0.96 -0.38 6.51
CA LEU A 71 -1.21 -1.81 6.52
C LEU A 71 -0.15 -2.49 7.37
N ALA A 72 -0.60 -3.38 8.26
CA ALA A 72 0.28 -4.20 9.06
C ALA A 72 0.95 -5.27 8.18
N VAL A 73 2.21 -5.57 8.50
CA VAL A 73 2.96 -6.66 7.87
C VAL A 73 2.62 -7.97 8.56
N GLU A 74 2.29 -9.00 7.77
CA GLU A 74 2.12 -10.37 8.27
C GLU A 74 3.45 -11.11 8.26
N ARG A 75 4.22 -10.95 7.17
CA ARG A 75 5.46 -11.70 6.96
C ARG A 75 6.42 -10.95 6.05
N VAL A 76 7.71 -11.07 6.34
CA VAL A 76 8.81 -10.63 5.46
C VAL A 76 9.63 -11.85 5.05
N GLN A 77 9.85 -12.01 3.75
CA GLN A 77 10.67 -13.09 3.20
C GLN A 77 11.82 -12.50 2.40
N ARG A 78 13.02 -13.07 2.53
CA ARG A 78 14.12 -12.79 1.61
C ARG A 78 13.93 -13.58 0.34
N ALA A 79 14.10 -12.91 -0.78
CA ALA A 79 14.21 -13.51 -2.09
C ALA A 79 15.53 -13.05 -2.72
N PHE A 80 16.17 -13.99 -3.40
CA PHE A 80 17.45 -13.76 -4.03
C PHE A 80 17.30 -14.04 -5.52
N THR A 81 17.70 -13.09 -6.34
CA THR A 81 18.06 -13.39 -7.72
C THR A 81 19.53 -13.79 -7.76
N ARG A 82 19.85 -14.71 -8.67
CA ARG A 82 21.25 -15.03 -9.01
C ARG A 82 21.56 -14.48 -10.40
N PRO A 83 21.69 -13.16 -10.59
CA PRO A 83 22.14 -12.63 -11.85
C PRO A 83 23.57 -13.10 -12.18
N SER A 84 23.90 -13.10 -13.47
CA SER A 84 25.23 -13.54 -13.95
C SER A 84 26.42 -12.79 -13.33
N LYS A 85 26.21 -11.62 -12.71
CA LYS A 85 27.27 -10.78 -12.10
C LYS A 85 27.13 -10.55 -10.59
N GLY A 86 26.21 -11.20 -9.89
CA GLY A 86 26.03 -10.99 -8.45
C GLY A 86 24.80 -11.69 -7.89
N THR A 87 24.47 -11.41 -6.63
CA THR A 87 23.19 -11.82 -6.03
C THR A 87 22.38 -10.54 -5.80
N GLY A 88 21.28 -10.36 -6.54
CA GLY A 88 20.33 -9.30 -6.22
C GLY A 88 19.45 -9.76 -5.07
N GLU A 89 19.40 -9.02 -3.97
CA GLU A 89 18.53 -9.32 -2.84
C GLU A 89 17.30 -8.42 -2.89
N PHE A 90 16.14 -9.00 -2.63
CA PHE A 90 14.91 -8.25 -2.41
C PHE A 90 14.07 -8.94 -1.33
N ALA A 91 13.24 -8.18 -0.65
CA ALA A 91 12.27 -8.67 0.30
C ALA A 91 10.89 -8.74 -0.36
N VAL A 92 10.17 -9.82 -0.07
CA VAL A 92 8.73 -9.94 -0.31
C VAL A 92 8.03 -9.72 1.02
N ILE A 93 7.17 -8.72 1.08
CA ILE A 93 6.38 -8.37 2.26
C ILE A 93 4.93 -8.77 1.99
N ASP A 94 4.42 -9.71 2.77
CA ASP A 94 3.01 -10.08 2.77
C ASP A 94 2.27 -9.21 3.79
N LEU A 95 1.15 -8.62 3.37
CA LEU A 95 0.33 -7.72 4.17
C LEU A 95 -0.76 -8.48 4.90
N ALA A 96 -0.97 -8.17 6.18
CA ALA A 96 -2.03 -8.81 6.97
C ALA A 96 -3.44 -8.54 6.44
N ASN A 97 -3.61 -7.50 5.62
CA ASN A 97 -4.84 -7.19 4.91
C ASN A 97 -4.52 -6.69 3.50
N ALA A 98 -5.34 -7.08 2.54
CA ALA A 98 -5.24 -6.60 1.17
C ALA A 98 -5.49 -5.08 1.10
N SER A 99 -4.58 -4.38 0.42
CA SER A 99 -4.73 -3.01 -0.06
C SER A 99 -5.95 -2.88 -0.95
N ARG A 100 -6.65 -1.75 -0.85
CA ARG A 100 -7.79 -1.43 -1.74
C ARG A 100 -7.33 -0.81 -3.05
N HIS A 101 -6.05 -0.45 -3.14
CA HIS A 101 -5.45 0.07 -4.35
C HIS A 101 -5.11 -1.08 -5.30
N ARG A 102 -5.22 -0.82 -6.59
CA ARG A 102 -4.74 -1.76 -7.59
C ARG A 102 -3.22 -1.88 -7.49
N PRO A 103 -2.64 -3.07 -7.78
CA PRO A 103 -1.21 -3.22 -7.92
C PRO A 103 -0.62 -2.17 -8.86
N ALA A 104 0.56 -1.67 -8.51
CA ALA A 104 1.30 -0.73 -9.34
C ALA A 104 2.00 -1.43 -10.52
N VAL A 105 2.06 -2.76 -10.49
CA VAL A 105 2.64 -3.59 -11.53
C VAL A 105 1.56 -4.07 -12.50
N GLY A 106 1.80 -3.86 -13.79
CA GLY A 106 1.03 -4.50 -14.86
C GLY A 106 1.20 -6.03 -14.89
N PRO A 107 0.48 -6.75 -15.75
CA PRO A 107 0.75 -8.17 -15.97
C PRO A 107 2.16 -8.34 -16.54
N VAL A 108 3.04 -9.01 -15.81
CA VAL A 108 4.41 -9.33 -16.23
C VAL A 108 4.55 -10.83 -16.37
N VAL A 109 5.25 -11.28 -17.41
CA VAL A 109 5.65 -12.69 -17.55
C VAL A 109 6.94 -12.89 -16.75
N ASP A 110 6.96 -13.84 -15.81
CA ASP A 110 8.12 -14.10 -14.92
C ASP A 110 9.46 -14.21 -15.68
N VAL A 111 9.43 -14.79 -16.89
CA VAL A 111 10.60 -14.94 -17.76
C VAL A 111 11.19 -13.60 -18.21
N GLU A 112 10.33 -12.61 -18.47
CA GLU A 112 10.76 -11.27 -18.90
C GLU A 112 11.40 -10.50 -17.72
N LEU A 113 10.84 -10.65 -16.52
CA LEU A 113 11.38 -10.05 -15.31
C LEU A 113 12.76 -10.64 -14.95
N ASP A 114 12.91 -11.96 -15.03
CA ASP A 114 14.20 -12.61 -14.79
C ASP A 114 15.28 -12.16 -15.79
N ALA A 115 14.92 -12.04 -17.07
CA ALA A 115 15.83 -11.53 -18.10
C ALA A 115 16.24 -10.07 -17.81
N ALA A 116 15.29 -9.22 -17.44
CA ALA A 116 15.55 -7.82 -17.10
C ALA A 116 16.39 -7.68 -15.82
N LEU A 117 16.15 -8.50 -14.79
CA LEU A 117 16.97 -8.54 -13.58
C LEU A 117 18.41 -8.93 -13.89
N ASN A 118 18.64 -9.87 -14.81
CA ASN A 118 19.98 -10.20 -15.29
C ASN A 118 20.64 -9.03 -16.04
N GLN A 119 19.89 -8.34 -16.90
CA GLN A 119 20.38 -7.19 -17.67
C GLN A 119 20.81 -6.03 -16.78
N HIS A 120 20.10 -5.83 -15.66
CA HIS A 120 20.33 -4.73 -14.73
C HIS A 120 21.11 -5.15 -13.48
N ASP A 121 21.89 -6.24 -13.56
CA ASP A 121 22.76 -6.72 -12.48
C ASP A 121 22.02 -6.87 -11.11
N GLY A 122 20.75 -7.26 -11.16
CA GLY A 122 19.89 -7.45 -9.98
C GLY A 122 19.12 -6.21 -9.53
N ASP A 123 19.14 -5.11 -10.29
CA ASP A 123 18.35 -3.91 -9.99
C ASP A 123 16.85 -4.14 -10.28
N LEU A 124 16.07 -4.33 -9.22
CA LEU A 124 14.63 -4.60 -9.30
C LEU A 124 13.87 -3.44 -9.95
N TRP A 125 14.17 -2.20 -9.56
CA TRP A 125 13.46 -1.04 -10.10
C TRP A 125 13.76 -0.86 -11.58
N ALA A 126 15.04 -0.94 -11.97
CA ALA A 126 15.42 -0.85 -13.37
C ALA A 126 14.85 -2.00 -14.19
N ALA A 127 14.80 -3.22 -13.64
CA ALA A 127 14.19 -4.36 -14.31
C ALA A 127 12.69 -4.18 -14.54
N LEU A 128 11.94 -3.73 -13.51
CA LEU A 128 10.51 -3.46 -13.60
C LEU A 128 10.19 -2.32 -14.59
N GLU A 129 11.00 -1.27 -14.62
CA GLU A 129 10.86 -0.18 -15.60
C GLU A 129 11.12 -0.70 -17.03
N THR A 130 12.15 -1.52 -17.22
CA THR A 130 12.51 -2.10 -18.53
C THR A 130 11.42 -3.00 -19.11
N VAL A 131 10.75 -3.81 -18.28
CA VAL A 131 9.62 -4.65 -18.74
C VAL A 131 8.30 -3.89 -18.84
N GLY A 132 8.30 -2.57 -18.56
CA GLY A 132 7.09 -1.75 -18.55
C GLY A 132 6.10 -2.12 -17.45
N ALA A 133 6.55 -2.81 -16.41
CA ALA A 133 5.75 -3.21 -15.26
C ALA A 133 5.36 -2.00 -14.42
N VAL A 134 6.29 -1.05 -14.27
CA VAL A 134 6.10 0.20 -13.53
C VAL A 134 6.45 1.38 -14.42
N GLU A 135 5.84 2.53 -14.14
CA GLU A 135 6.18 3.77 -14.82
C GLU A 135 7.57 4.28 -14.38
N PRO A 136 8.36 4.86 -15.29
CA PRO A 136 9.65 5.45 -14.95
C PRO A 136 9.56 6.49 -13.83
N GLY A 137 10.47 6.40 -12.86
CA GLY A 137 10.56 7.35 -11.76
C GLY A 137 9.53 7.14 -10.65
N LEU A 138 8.75 6.05 -10.68
CA LEU A 138 7.82 5.70 -9.60
C LEU A 138 8.54 5.53 -8.26
N ARG A 139 9.77 4.99 -8.29
CA ARG A 139 10.66 4.84 -7.13
C ARG A 139 10.88 6.15 -6.37
N ASP A 140 11.09 7.24 -7.12
CA ASP A 140 11.49 8.54 -6.58
C ASP A 140 10.30 9.49 -6.36
N ALA A 141 9.10 9.08 -6.77
CA ALA A 141 7.88 9.87 -6.60
C ALA A 141 7.48 10.04 -5.12
N LEU A 142 7.94 9.14 -4.24
CA LEU A 142 7.78 9.26 -2.79
C LEU A 142 8.85 10.18 -2.19
N THR A 143 8.66 11.48 -2.37
CA THR A 143 9.60 12.50 -1.85
C THR A 143 9.41 12.75 -0.35
N GLN A 144 10.41 13.34 0.30
CA GLN A 144 10.30 13.76 1.69
C GLN A 144 9.16 14.77 1.91
N THR A 145 8.89 15.63 0.92
CA THR A 145 7.76 16.56 0.95
C THR A 145 6.42 15.80 1.01
N VAL A 146 6.24 14.80 0.15
CA VAL A 146 5.04 13.93 0.17
C VAL A 146 4.88 13.25 1.54
N LEU A 147 5.96 12.70 2.11
CA LEU A 147 5.90 12.10 3.45
C LEU A 147 5.53 13.11 4.54
N ARG A 148 6.02 14.35 4.47
CA ARG A 148 5.69 15.40 5.45
C ARG A 148 4.23 15.87 5.38
N GLU A 149 3.61 15.82 4.20
CA GLU A 149 2.21 16.20 4.02
C GLU A 149 1.22 15.09 4.44
N MET A 150 1.69 13.84 4.47
CA MET A 150 0.86 12.66 4.67
C MET A 150 0.07 12.62 6.00
N PRO A 151 0.61 13.01 7.17
CA PRO A 151 -0.15 12.99 8.42
C PRO A 151 -1.42 13.85 8.38
N GLU A 152 -1.36 15.01 7.73
CA GLU A 152 -2.53 15.89 7.58
C GLU A 152 -3.60 15.28 6.66
N VAL A 153 -3.15 14.63 5.58
CA VAL A 153 -4.02 13.90 4.65
C VAL A 153 -4.71 12.73 5.37
N GLU A 154 -3.96 11.89 6.08
CA GLU A 154 -4.51 10.78 6.87
C GLU A 154 -5.51 11.28 7.91
N ARG A 155 -5.18 12.33 8.66
CA ARG A 155 -6.07 12.93 9.67
C ARG A 155 -7.37 13.42 9.04
N THR A 156 -7.28 14.06 7.88
CA THR A 156 -8.45 14.51 7.13
C THR A 156 -9.31 13.34 6.64
N GLN A 157 -8.68 12.26 6.18
CA GLN A 157 -9.36 11.05 5.73
C GLN A 157 -10.04 10.25 6.86
N ARG A 158 -9.55 10.37 8.11
CA ARG A 158 -10.14 9.73 9.29
C ARG A 158 -11.36 10.49 9.85
N LYS A 159 -11.57 11.76 9.46
CA LYS A 159 -12.75 12.50 9.93
C LYS A 159 -14.02 11.83 9.38
N PRO A 160 -15.03 11.56 10.23
CA PRO A 160 -16.31 11.08 9.77
C PRO A 160 -16.84 12.04 8.71
N ARG A 161 -17.16 11.51 7.52
CA ARG A 161 -17.96 12.27 6.56
C ARG A 161 -19.35 12.36 7.14
N VAL A 162 -19.61 13.44 7.88
CA VAL A 162 -20.97 13.79 8.26
C VAL A 162 -21.66 14.15 6.95
N HIS A 163 -22.39 13.20 6.38
CA HIS A 163 -23.38 13.54 5.38
C HIS A 163 -24.36 14.48 6.07
N ALA A 164 -24.38 15.74 5.64
CA ALA A 164 -25.47 16.63 6.01
C ALA A 164 -26.75 15.86 5.69
N ALA A 165 -27.57 15.62 6.72
CA ALA A 165 -28.88 15.04 6.51
C ALA A 165 -29.55 15.87 5.40
N PRO A 166 -30.16 15.25 4.37
CA PRO A 166 -30.96 16.01 3.43
C PRO A 166 -31.93 16.87 4.23
N PRO A 167 -32.17 18.13 3.82
CA PRO A 167 -33.08 19.02 4.55
C PRO A 167 -34.38 18.28 4.80
N ALA A 168 -34.82 18.28 6.05
CA ALA A 168 -35.97 17.53 6.53
C ALA A 168 -37.23 17.94 5.75
N ASN A 169 -37.49 17.23 4.67
CA ASN A 169 -38.76 17.19 3.97
C ASN A 169 -38.92 15.77 3.44
N VAL A 170 -38.90 14.82 4.37
CA VAL A 170 -39.22 13.43 4.13
C VAL A 170 -40.24 13.09 5.20
N ASP A 171 -41.48 12.85 4.79
CA ASP A 171 -42.50 12.26 5.65
C ASP A 171 -41.89 11.05 6.35
N HIS A 172 -41.77 11.12 7.67
CA HIS A 172 -41.15 10.07 8.46
C HIS A 172 -41.97 8.79 8.34
N VAL A 173 -41.50 7.85 7.53
CA VAL A 173 -41.86 6.43 7.70
C VAL A 173 -41.14 5.98 8.97
N VAL A 174 -41.87 5.98 10.07
CA VAL A 174 -41.44 5.37 11.33
C VAL A 174 -41.29 3.88 11.06
N CYS A 175 -40.06 3.41 10.89
CA CYS A 175 -39.79 1.97 10.98
C CYS A 175 -40.09 1.55 12.42
N PRO A 176 -41.05 0.64 12.66
CA PRO A 176 -41.26 0.11 14.00
C PRO A 176 -39.99 -0.60 14.47
N PRO A 177 -39.60 -0.47 15.75
CA PRO A 177 -38.49 -1.24 16.30
C PRO A 177 -38.81 -2.73 16.14
N LEU A 178 -37.82 -3.51 15.69
CA LEU A 178 -37.93 -4.97 15.54
C LEU A 178 -38.42 -5.58 16.86
N ASP A 179 -39.64 -6.11 16.86
CA ASP A 179 -40.16 -6.92 17.95
C ASP A 179 -39.33 -8.20 18.04
N ILE A 180 -38.57 -8.33 19.13
CA ILE A 180 -37.87 -9.55 19.49
C ILE A 180 -38.94 -10.61 19.74
N CYS A 181 -38.99 -11.64 18.89
CA CYS A 181 -39.94 -12.74 19.02
C CYS A 181 -39.81 -13.41 20.40
N LYS A 182 -40.85 -13.27 21.23
CA LYS A 182 -41.02 -14.00 22.49
C LYS A 182 -41.10 -15.50 22.19
N THR A 183 -40.23 -16.29 22.81
CA THR A 183 -40.41 -17.75 22.91
C THR A 183 -41.09 -18.05 24.25
N THR A 184 -42.42 -18.12 24.28
CA THR A 184 -43.14 -18.74 25.40
C THR A 184 -43.10 -20.24 25.23
N ARG A 185 -42.29 -20.95 26.03
CA ARG A 185 -42.47 -22.38 26.27
C ARG A 185 -43.69 -22.57 27.15
N GLY A 186 -44.69 -23.26 26.62
CA GLY A 186 -45.83 -23.73 27.40
C GLY A 186 -45.45 -24.91 28.30
N THR A 187 -46.09 -24.94 29.47
CA THR A 187 -46.42 -26.15 30.25
C THR A 187 -47.84 -25.97 30.73
#